data_AF-A0A7W1PVD1-F1
#
_entry.id   AF-A0A7W1PVD1-F1
#
_cell.length_a   1.000
_cell.length_b   1.000
_cell.length_c   1.000
_cell.angle_alpha   90.00
_cell.angle_beta   90.00
_cell.angle_gamma   90.00
#
_symmetry.space_group_name_H-M   'P 1'
#
loop_
_entity.id
_entity.type
_entity.pdbx_description
1 polymer ?
#
loop_
_entity_poly.entity_id
_entity_poly.type
_entity_poly.pdbx_seq_one_letter_code
_entity_poly.pdbx_strand_id
1 'polypeptide(L)'
;MEGNYLLKHDIDHNNNAITLVYGGATLNELQQSNIKGKGENFGLLNTEIIFKQGLSFDVIDSKKGEVENLKAEMNRLNLVLKRKENIMDSIAQTRLLGKGILDEIKHLYPQIVTCSYAETFVFTDSLPNSKSMGIVEFTTKDTNLSKAEKDKIYKWLKTRLNKEKIKVYYEVNTGKAQ
;
A
#
# COMPACT_ATOMS: atom_id res chain seq x y z
N MET A 1 24.36 -11.46 38.15
CA MET A 1 23.09 -11.51 38.88
C MET A 1 22.22 -12.54 38.18
N GLU A 2 21.99 -13.70 38.79
CA GLU A 2 21.26 -14.82 38.18
C GLU A 2 19.76 -14.49 38.13
N GLY A 3 19.23 -14.24 36.94
CA GLY A 3 17.82 -13.87 36.71
C GLY A 3 16.92 -15.08 36.50
N ASN A 4 17.26 -16.23 37.06
CA ASN A 4 16.64 -17.53 36.81
C ASN A 4 15.92 -17.97 38.10
N TYR A 5 14.63 -18.26 38.02
CA TYR A 5 13.79 -18.60 39.18
C TYR A 5 13.13 -19.96 38.98
N LEU A 6 13.18 -20.83 39.98
CA LEU A 6 12.43 -22.08 39.97
C LEU A 6 10.95 -21.75 40.23
N LEU A 7 10.10 -22.00 39.25
CA LEU A 7 8.65 -21.72 39.32
C LEU A 7 7.87 -22.92 39.86
N LYS A 8 8.27 -24.13 39.46
CA LYS A 8 7.61 -25.37 39.86
C LYS A 8 8.62 -26.52 39.84
N HIS A 9 8.43 -27.48 40.74
CA HIS A 9 9.09 -28.77 40.67
C HIS A 9 8.05 -29.88 40.74
N ASP A 10 8.35 -31.02 40.12
CA ASP A 10 7.52 -32.22 40.10
C ASP A 10 8.41 -33.45 40.22
N ILE A 11 8.00 -34.42 41.04
CA ILE A 11 8.80 -35.61 41.37
C ILE A 11 8.01 -36.85 40.96
N ASP A 12 8.51 -37.55 39.94
CA ASP A 12 7.98 -38.81 39.48
C ASP A 12 8.80 -39.98 40.06
N HIS A 13 8.25 -40.62 41.07
CA HIS A 13 8.88 -41.74 41.77
C HIS A 13 8.86 -43.03 40.92
N ASN A 14 7.92 -43.16 39.99
CA ASN A 14 7.81 -44.36 39.14
C ASN A 14 8.90 -44.35 38.06
N ASN A 15 9.21 -43.16 37.54
CA ASN A 15 10.23 -42.97 36.50
C ASN A 15 11.58 -42.51 37.05
N ASN A 16 11.74 -42.38 38.37
CA ASN A 16 12.91 -41.78 39.02
C ASN A 16 13.32 -40.46 38.34
N ALA A 17 12.35 -39.56 38.13
CA ALA A 17 12.58 -38.31 37.40
C ALA A 17 12.13 -37.10 38.22
N ILE A 18 12.93 -36.03 38.18
CA ILE A 18 12.59 -34.73 38.77
C ILE A 18 12.50 -33.71 37.65
N THR A 19 11.31 -33.14 37.46
CA THR A 19 11.11 -32.04 36.51
C THR A 19 11.21 -30.71 37.24
N LEU A 20 12.13 -29.85 36.81
CA LEU A 20 12.31 -28.50 37.33
C LEU A 20 11.89 -27.49 36.27
N VAL A 21 10.87 -26.68 36.58
CA VAL A 21 10.36 -25.64 35.70
C VAL A 21 10.94 -24.29 36.11
N TYR A 22 11.80 -23.71 35.28
CA TYR A 22 12.43 -22.42 35.51
C TYR A 22 11.76 -21.29 34.70
N GLY A 23 11.83 -20.08 35.24
CA GLY A 23 11.39 -18.83 34.62
C GLY A 23 12.47 -17.76 34.68
N GLY A 24 12.42 -16.80 33.75
CA GLY A 24 13.38 -15.72 33.66
C GLY A 24 14.47 -15.96 32.62
N ALA A 25 15.74 -15.72 32.96
CA ALA A 25 16.85 -15.99 32.03
C ALA A 25 17.02 -17.52 31.82
N THR A 26 17.31 -17.92 30.58
CA THR A 26 17.47 -19.33 30.20
C THR A 26 18.69 -19.94 30.91
N LEU A 27 18.55 -21.14 31.49
CA LEU A 27 19.65 -21.86 32.14
C LEU A 27 20.69 -22.32 31.12
N ASN A 28 21.95 -21.92 31.32
CA ASN A 28 23.05 -22.41 30.49
C ASN A 28 23.49 -23.83 30.90
N GLU A 29 24.23 -24.52 30.02
CA GLU A 29 24.68 -25.91 30.24
C GLU A 29 25.52 -26.07 31.52
N LEU A 30 26.34 -25.07 31.85
CA LEU A 30 27.16 -25.06 33.07
C LEU A 30 26.30 -25.03 34.33
N GLN A 31 25.24 -24.21 34.35
CA GLN A 31 24.29 -24.12 35.45
C GLN A 31 23.48 -25.41 35.59
N GLN A 32 23.03 -26.00 34.48
CA GLN A 32 22.34 -27.30 34.50
C GLN A 32 23.25 -28.40 35.06
N SER A 33 24.53 -28.43 34.65
CA SER A 33 25.53 -29.36 35.17
C SER A 33 25.77 -29.17 36.67
N ASN A 34 25.89 -27.93 37.13
CA ASN A 34 26.04 -27.61 38.56
C ASN A 34 24.83 -28.05 39.39
N ILE A 35 23.61 -27.95 38.85
CA ILE A 35 22.39 -28.40 39.53
C ILE A 35 22.36 -29.95 39.60
N LYS A 36 22.76 -30.63 38.51
CA LYS A 36 22.88 -32.10 38.50
C LYS A 36 23.93 -32.58 39.52
N GLY A 37 25.11 -31.98 39.54
CA GLY A 37 26.17 -32.32 40.50
C GLY A 37 25.78 -32.05 41.95
N LYS A 38 24.95 -31.03 42.21
CA LYS A 38 24.36 -30.84 43.56
C LYS A 38 23.40 -31.99 43.91
N GLY A 39 22.62 -32.50 42.97
CA GLY A 39 21.71 -33.63 43.17
C GLY A 39 22.44 -34.92 43.59
N GLU A 40 23.65 -35.16 43.08
CA GLU A 40 24.49 -36.30 43.48
C GLU A 40 24.80 -36.27 44.98
N ASN A 41 25.06 -35.08 45.55
CA ASN A 41 25.30 -34.90 46.99
C ASN A 41 24.06 -35.18 47.86
N PHE A 42 22.87 -35.23 47.27
CA PHE A 42 21.61 -35.59 47.94
C PHE A 42 21.17 -37.02 47.66
N GLY A 43 22.04 -37.86 47.08
CA GLY A 43 21.75 -39.27 46.81
C GLY A 43 20.88 -39.52 45.58
N LEU A 44 20.73 -38.52 44.69
CA LEU A 44 19.92 -38.60 43.47
C LEU A 44 20.69 -39.17 42.26
N LEU A 45 21.70 -40.01 42.50
CA LEU A 45 22.65 -40.54 41.49
C LEU A 45 21.97 -41.27 40.31
N ASN A 46 20.81 -41.89 40.52
CA ASN A 46 20.04 -42.60 39.48
C ASN A 46 18.73 -41.87 39.11
N THR A 47 18.62 -40.57 39.41
CA THR A 47 17.42 -39.77 39.12
C THR A 47 17.64 -38.87 37.92
N GLU A 48 16.76 -38.95 36.93
CA GLU A 48 16.79 -38.06 35.76
C GLU A 48 16.28 -36.67 36.11
N ILE A 49 17.12 -35.63 36.00
CA ILE A 49 16.70 -34.24 36.21
C ILE A 49 16.38 -33.60 34.86
N ILE A 50 15.10 -33.29 34.65
CA ILE A 50 14.54 -32.69 33.44
C ILE A 50 14.32 -31.19 33.67
N PHE A 51 15.00 -30.35 32.91
CA PHE A 51 14.82 -28.90 32.95
C PHE A 51 13.77 -28.46 31.93
N LYS A 52 12.73 -27.74 32.37
CA LYS A 52 11.71 -27.13 31.50
C LYS A 52 11.72 -25.61 31.70
N GLN A 53 11.65 -24.84 30.62
CA GLN A 53 11.53 -23.38 30.69
C GLN A 53 10.06 -22.99 30.52
N GLY A 54 9.46 -22.35 31.53
CA GLY A 54 8.07 -21.91 31.49
C GLY A 54 7.88 -20.57 30.78
N LEU A 55 8.63 -19.55 31.20
CA LEU A 55 8.62 -18.19 30.64
C LEU A 55 10.07 -17.70 30.53
N SER A 56 10.56 -17.39 29.32
CA SER A 56 11.88 -16.77 29.14
C SER A 56 11.78 -15.34 28.65
N PHE A 57 12.68 -14.47 29.13
CA PHE A 57 12.78 -13.10 28.66
C PHE A 57 13.13 -13.03 27.15
N ASP A 58 13.94 -13.98 26.66
CA ASP A 58 14.36 -14.08 25.26
C ASP A 58 13.17 -14.28 24.29
N VAL A 59 12.13 -15.02 24.71
CA VAL A 59 10.91 -15.24 23.91
C VAL A 59 10.02 -13.99 23.90
N ILE A 60 10.04 -13.18 24.97
CA ILE A 60 9.26 -11.94 25.05
C ILE A 60 9.89 -10.87 24.16
N ASP A 61 11.21 -10.74 24.16
CA ASP A 61 11.90 -9.73 23.35
C ASP A 61 11.90 -10.07 21.85
N SER A 62 12.00 -11.36 21.49
CA SER A 62 11.84 -11.78 20.09
C SER A 62 10.42 -11.51 19.56
N LYS A 63 9.37 -11.77 20.36
CA LYS A 63 7.98 -11.42 20.02
C LYS A 63 7.75 -9.92 19.87
N LYS A 64 8.40 -9.08 20.70
CA LYS A 64 8.33 -7.62 20.55
C LYS A 64 8.94 -7.17 19.21
N GLY A 65 10.11 -7.70 18.85
CA GLY A 65 10.74 -7.40 17.56
C GLY A 65 9.89 -7.82 16.36
N GLU A 66 9.24 -8.99 16.44
CA GLU A 66 8.31 -9.44 15.40
C GLU A 66 7.10 -8.50 15.26
N VAL A 67 6.50 -8.08 16.37
CA VAL A 67 5.39 -7.12 16.36
C VAL A 67 5.80 -5.77 15.80
N GLU A 68 7.00 -5.28 16.11
CA GLU A 68 7.53 -4.03 15.55
C GLU A 68 7.75 -4.14 14.03
N ASN A 69 8.32 -5.26 13.57
CA ASN A 69 8.49 -5.53 12.14
C ASN A 69 7.15 -5.58 11.40
N LEU A 70 6.16 -6.27 11.97
CA LEU A 70 4.81 -6.33 11.40
C LEU A 70 4.15 -4.94 11.34
N LYS A 71 4.31 -4.11 12.37
CA LYS A 71 3.82 -2.72 12.36
C LYS A 71 4.51 -1.87 11.29
N ALA A 72 5.82 -2.00 11.15
CA ALA A 72 6.58 -1.29 10.12
C ALA A 72 6.09 -1.69 8.71
N GLU A 73 5.87 -2.97 8.49
CA GLU A 73 5.37 -3.49 7.23
C GLU A 73 3.92 -3.03 6.95
N MET A 74 3.04 -3.05 7.96
CA MET A 74 1.69 -2.51 7.84
C MET A 74 1.69 -1.03 7.46
N ASN A 75 2.56 -0.22 8.07
CA ASN A 75 2.71 1.19 7.73
C ASN A 75 3.20 1.36 6.29
N ARG A 76 4.18 0.56 5.86
CA ARG A 76 4.67 0.56 4.48
C ARG A 76 3.55 0.23 3.49
N LEU A 77 2.76 -0.80 3.77
CA LEU A 77 1.63 -1.21 2.94
C LEU A 77 0.55 -0.12 2.88
N ASN A 78 0.19 0.49 4.01
CA ASN A 78 -0.76 1.61 4.05
C ASN A 78 -0.29 2.80 3.20
N LEU A 79 1.01 3.12 3.22
CA LEU A 79 1.58 4.18 2.38
C LEU A 79 1.57 3.84 0.88
N VAL A 80 1.70 2.56 0.53
CA VAL A 80 1.57 2.10 -0.87
C VAL A 80 0.12 2.17 -1.31
N LEU A 81 -0.81 1.71 -0.47
CA LEU A 81 -2.25 1.72 -0.74
C LEU A 81 -2.74 3.15 -0.97
N LYS A 82 -2.43 4.08 -0.07
CA LYS A 82 -2.79 5.49 -0.20
C LYS A 82 -2.24 6.13 -1.49
N ARG A 83 -1.02 5.75 -1.90
CA ARG A 83 -0.45 6.20 -3.18
C ARG A 83 -1.24 5.67 -4.37
N LYS A 84 -1.69 4.42 -4.34
CA LYS A 84 -2.50 3.81 -5.40
C LYS A 84 -3.89 4.44 -5.48
N GLU A 85 -4.54 4.67 -4.34
CA GLU A 85 -5.82 5.39 -4.26
C GLU A 85 -5.72 6.79 -4.89
N ASN A 86 -4.71 7.57 -4.52
CA ASN A 86 -4.48 8.89 -5.12
C ASN A 86 -4.32 8.84 -6.66
N ILE A 87 -3.64 7.82 -7.19
CA ILE A 87 -3.50 7.64 -8.64
C ILE A 87 -4.85 7.30 -9.28
N MET A 88 -5.63 6.42 -8.65
CA MET A 88 -6.97 6.05 -9.13
C MET A 88 -7.91 7.25 -9.13
N ASP A 89 -7.91 8.04 -8.07
CA ASP A 89 -8.70 9.27 -7.97
C ASP A 89 -8.31 10.27 -9.04
N SER A 90 -7.01 10.45 -9.29
CA SER A 90 -6.52 11.30 -10.39
C SER A 90 -7.02 10.82 -11.76
N ILE A 91 -7.00 9.51 -12.02
CA ILE A 91 -7.53 8.93 -13.27
C ILE A 91 -9.05 9.16 -13.38
N ALA A 92 -9.78 8.95 -12.29
CA ALA A 92 -11.23 9.14 -12.25
C ALA A 92 -11.61 10.61 -12.49
N GLN A 93 -10.90 11.54 -11.86
CA GLN A 93 -11.11 12.98 -12.07
C GLN A 93 -10.85 13.39 -13.52
N THR A 94 -9.79 12.86 -14.14
CA THR A 94 -9.49 13.12 -15.56
C THR A 94 -10.62 12.67 -16.49
N ARG A 95 -11.26 11.52 -16.20
CA ARG A 95 -12.42 11.04 -16.97
C ARG A 95 -13.64 11.96 -16.83
N LEU A 96 -13.79 12.64 -15.70
CA LEU A 96 -14.91 13.56 -15.46
C LEU A 96 -14.67 14.98 -16.00
N LEU A 97 -13.44 15.33 -16.39
CA LEU A 97 -13.14 16.64 -16.97
C LEU A 97 -13.97 16.93 -18.23
N GLY A 98 -14.20 15.93 -19.09
CA GLY A 98 -15.04 16.09 -20.27
C GLY A 98 -16.47 16.53 -19.95
N LYS A 99 -17.04 16.02 -18.85
CA LYS A 99 -18.37 16.42 -18.37
C LYS A 99 -18.36 17.88 -17.89
N GLY A 100 -17.36 18.28 -17.11
CA GLY A 100 -17.23 19.67 -16.65
C GLY A 100 -17.08 20.66 -17.80
N ILE A 101 -16.24 20.32 -18.80
CA ILE A 101 -16.08 21.12 -20.02
C ILE A 101 -17.42 21.26 -20.75
N LEU A 102 -18.16 20.16 -20.94
CA LEU A 102 -19.46 20.19 -21.61
C LEU A 102 -20.47 21.06 -20.87
N ASP A 103 -20.55 20.90 -19.54
CA ASP A 103 -21.48 21.64 -18.69
C ASP A 103 -21.19 23.14 -18.72
N GLU A 104 -19.92 23.55 -18.80
CA GLU A 104 -19.53 24.96 -18.94
C GLU A 104 -19.84 25.49 -20.36
N ILE A 105 -19.36 24.79 -21.40
CA ILE A 105 -19.37 25.31 -22.77
C ILE A 105 -20.77 25.37 -23.40
N LYS A 106 -21.67 24.45 -23.02
CA LYS A 106 -23.04 24.40 -23.56
C LYS A 106 -23.87 25.66 -23.27
N HIS A 107 -23.51 26.41 -22.22
CA HIS A 107 -24.19 27.68 -21.91
C HIS A 107 -23.87 28.78 -22.94
N LEU A 108 -22.67 28.74 -23.51
CA LEU A 108 -22.20 29.70 -24.53
C LEU A 108 -22.47 29.19 -25.95
N TYR A 109 -22.38 27.87 -26.13
CA TYR A 109 -22.53 27.19 -27.42
C TYR A 109 -23.50 26.00 -27.28
N PRO A 110 -24.82 26.24 -27.22
CA PRO A 110 -25.82 25.19 -27.05
C PRO A 110 -25.84 24.15 -28.17
N GLN A 111 -25.25 24.46 -29.32
CA GLN A 111 -25.08 23.52 -30.43
C GLN A 111 -24.08 22.40 -30.11
N ILE A 112 -23.19 22.54 -29.12
CA ILE A 112 -22.29 21.48 -28.66
C ILE A 112 -23.07 20.53 -27.75
N VAL A 113 -23.20 19.27 -28.17
CA VAL A 113 -24.01 18.25 -27.48
C VAL A 113 -23.18 17.23 -26.73
N THR A 114 -21.94 16.98 -27.16
CA THR A 114 -21.02 16.05 -26.52
C THR A 114 -19.64 16.69 -26.36
N CYS A 115 -18.90 16.22 -25.36
CA CYS A 115 -17.50 16.51 -25.19
C CYS A 115 -16.79 15.23 -24.74
N SER A 116 -15.72 14.86 -25.43
CA SER A 116 -14.76 13.88 -24.94
C SER A 116 -13.44 14.58 -24.63
N TYR A 117 -12.77 14.13 -23.58
CA TYR A 117 -11.46 14.63 -23.19
C TYR A 117 -10.54 13.46 -22.86
N ALA A 118 -9.32 13.51 -23.39
CA ALA A 118 -8.27 12.58 -23.07
C ALA A 118 -6.94 13.32 -22.93
N GLU A 119 -6.11 12.90 -21.97
CA GLU A 119 -4.71 13.28 -21.92
C GLU A 119 -3.87 12.18 -22.57
N THR A 120 -2.99 12.58 -23.50
CA THR A 120 -2.15 11.65 -24.26
C THR A 120 -0.71 12.15 -24.32
N PHE A 121 0.18 11.32 -24.84
CA PHE A 121 1.57 11.65 -25.10
C PHE A 121 1.84 11.65 -26.61
N VAL A 122 2.57 12.65 -27.07
CA VAL A 122 3.08 12.68 -28.45
C VAL A 122 4.43 12.04 -28.51
N PHE A 123 4.56 11.05 -29.38
CA PHE A 123 5.82 10.43 -29.74
C PHE A 123 6.23 10.93 -31.13
N THR A 124 7.50 11.31 -31.27
CA THR A 124 8.07 11.75 -32.55
C THR A 124 9.35 10.95 -32.78
N ASP A 125 9.60 10.56 -34.03
CA ASP A 125 10.72 9.70 -34.44
C ASP A 125 12.09 10.21 -33.95
N SER A 126 12.26 11.53 -33.86
CA SER A 126 13.53 12.19 -33.57
C SER A 126 13.73 12.67 -32.12
N LEU A 127 12.76 12.48 -31.21
CA LEU A 127 12.89 12.92 -29.81
C LEU A 127 12.48 11.82 -28.83
N PRO A 128 13.34 11.43 -27.88
CA PRO A 128 13.04 10.41 -26.87
C PRO A 128 12.01 10.88 -25.83
N ASN A 129 11.79 12.19 -25.71
CA ASN A 129 10.91 12.76 -24.70
C ASN A 129 9.51 13.00 -25.27
N SER A 130 8.56 12.16 -24.85
CA SER A 130 7.16 12.35 -25.18
C SER A 130 6.59 13.58 -24.47
N LYS A 131 5.82 14.41 -25.20
CA LYS A 131 5.18 15.61 -24.64
C LYS A 131 3.72 15.32 -24.35
N SER A 132 3.25 15.61 -23.14
CA SER A 132 1.82 15.53 -22.81
C SER A 132 1.02 16.51 -23.68
N MET A 133 -0.14 16.06 -24.17
CA MET A 133 -1.11 16.84 -24.92
C MET A 133 -2.53 16.46 -24.50
N GLY A 134 -3.38 17.48 -24.33
CA GLY A 134 -4.82 17.27 -24.22
C GLY A 134 -5.46 17.09 -25.59
N ILE A 135 -6.32 16.09 -25.74
CA ILE A 135 -7.22 15.93 -26.88
C ILE A 135 -8.62 16.23 -26.37
N VAL A 136 -9.30 17.17 -27.02
CA VAL A 136 -10.71 17.49 -26.79
C VAL A 136 -11.44 17.26 -28.09
N GLU A 137 -12.58 16.60 -28.03
CA GLU A 137 -13.47 16.43 -29.17
C GLU A 137 -14.85 16.91 -28.77
N PHE A 138 -15.42 17.77 -29.60
CA PHE A 138 -16.79 18.23 -29.47
C PHE A 138 -17.61 17.71 -30.63
N THR A 139 -18.80 17.20 -30.35
CA THR A 139 -19.81 16.97 -31.39
C THR A 139 -20.86 18.06 -31.33
N THR A 140 -21.17 18.68 -32.47
CA THR A 140 -22.23 19.68 -32.60
C THR A 140 -23.47 19.12 -33.26
N LYS A 141 -24.62 19.71 -32.95
CA LYS A 141 -25.91 19.39 -33.54
C LYS A 141 -26.12 20.19 -34.83
N ASP A 142 -26.32 19.48 -35.94
CA ASP A 142 -26.78 19.94 -37.27
C ASP A 142 -25.94 21.02 -37.98
N THR A 143 -25.09 21.75 -37.26
CA THR A 143 -24.34 22.91 -37.75
C THR A 143 -22.91 22.88 -37.22
N ASN A 144 -21.96 23.22 -38.09
CA ASN A 144 -20.57 23.33 -37.71
C ASN A 144 -20.31 24.71 -37.09
N LEU A 145 -19.39 24.78 -36.13
CA LEU A 145 -18.95 26.05 -35.56
C LEU A 145 -18.15 26.84 -36.59
N SER A 146 -18.36 28.15 -36.63
CA SER A 146 -17.56 29.07 -37.43
C SER A 146 -16.10 29.08 -36.94
N LYS A 147 -15.18 29.51 -37.81
CA LYS A 147 -13.75 29.60 -37.45
C LYS A 147 -13.52 30.51 -36.24
N ALA A 148 -14.23 31.63 -36.15
CA ALA A 148 -14.14 32.57 -35.04
C ALA A 148 -14.59 31.96 -33.70
N GLU A 149 -15.63 31.13 -33.72
CA GLU A 149 -16.08 30.41 -32.51
C GLU A 149 -15.07 29.35 -32.10
N LYS A 150 -14.57 28.55 -33.06
CA LYS A 150 -13.52 27.54 -32.81
C LYS A 150 -12.27 28.16 -32.18
N ASP A 151 -11.86 29.34 -32.64
CA ASP A 151 -10.70 30.07 -32.10
C ASP A 151 -10.94 30.55 -30.66
N LYS A 152 -12.16 31.00 -30.34
CA LYS A 152 -12.55 31.38 -28.97
C LYS A 152 -12.54 30.17 -28.04
N ILE A 153 -13.16 29.08 -28.47
CA ILE A 153 -13.21 27.81 -27.72
C ILE A 153 -11.81 27.28 -27.47
N TYR A 154 -10.94 27.29 -28.49
CA TYR A 154 -9.54 26.86 -28.35
C TYR A 154 -8.78 27.68 -27.30
N LYS A 155 -8.91 29.00 -27.31
CA LYS A 155 -8.27 29.87 -26.30
C LYS A 155 -8.80 29.60 -24.89
N TRP A 156 -10.12 29.47 -24.76
CA TRP A 156 -10.76 29.15 -23.49
C TRP A 156 -10.28 27.79 -22.95
N LEU A 157 -10.23 26.74 -23.78
CA LEU A 157 -9.71 25.42 -23.39
C LEU A 157 -8.25 25.48 -22.92
N LYS A 158 -7.41 26.28 -23.59
CA LYS A 158 -6.01 26.46 -23.20
C LYS A 158 -5.87 27.02 -21.79
N THR A 159 -6.70 28.01 -21.45
CA THR A 159 -6.76 28.58 -20.10
C THR A 159 -7.38 27.60 -19.10
N ARG A 160 -8.49 26.95 -19.45
CA ARG A 160 -9.26 26.06 -18.57
C ARG A 160 -8.51 24.80 -18.16
N LEU A 161 -7.75 24.21 -19.10
CA LEU A 161 -6.98 22.98 -18.89
C LEU A 161 -5.54 23.24 -18.45
N ASN A 162 -5.08 24.51 -18.51
CA ASN A 162 -3.70 24.90 -18.20
C ASN A 162 -2.65 24.02 -18.91
N LYS A 163 -2.88 23.70 -20.19
CA LYS A 163 -1.97 22.90 -21.02
C LYS A 163 -1.40 23.76 -22.15
N GLU A 164 -0.10 23.62 -22.40
CA GLU A 164 0.54 24.32 -23.52
C GLU A 164 0.09 23.79 -24.89
N LYS A 165 -0.15 22.48 -24.98
CA LYS A 165 -0.54 21.77 -26.20
C LYS A 165 -1.90 21.09 -26.01
N ILE A 166 -2.85 21.53 -26.83
CA ILE A 166 -4.19 20.95 -26.91
C ILE A 166 -4.52 20.76 -28.39
N LYS A 167 -5.14 19.65 -28.73
CA LYS A 167 -5.73 19.40 -30.05
C LYS A 167 -7.24 19.29 -29.88
N VAL A 168 -7.96 20.08 -30.68
CA VAL A 168 -9.43 20.15 -30.61
C VAL A 168 -10.01 19.67 -31.92
N TYR A 169 -10.92 18.70 -31.83
CA TYR A 169 -11.68 18.17 -32.95
C TYR A 169 -13.14 18.59 -32.83
N TYR A 170 -13.76 18.84 -33.98
CA TYR A 170 -15.16 19.22 -34.07
C TYR A 170 -15.83 18.31 -35.08
N GLU A 171 -16.75 17.47 -34.60
CA GLU A 171 -17.58 16.61 -35.42
C GLU A 171 -19.00 17.19 -35.48
N VAL A 172 -19.69 17.02 -36.60
CA VAL A 172 -21.11 17.35 -36.71
C VAL A 172 -21.87 16.04 -36.67
N ASN A 173 -22.74 15.85 -35.67
CA ASN A 173 -23.63 14.70 -35.65
C ASN A 173 -24.65 14.88 -36.77
N THR A 174 -24.43 14.16 -37.87
CA THR A 174 -25.30 14.19 -39.05
C THR A 174 -26.30 13.04 -39.04
N GLY A 175 -26.86 12.68 -37.88
CA GLY A 175 -28.08 11.87 -37.78
C GLY A 175 -28.12 10.53 -38.53
N LYS A 176 -26.99 9.99 -38.99
CA LYS A 176 -26.92 8.65 -39.55
C LYS A 176 -26.60 7.71 -38.40
N ALA A 177 -27.68 7.25 -37.77
CA ALA A 177 -27.68 6.15 -36.83
C ALA A 177 -26.84 4.99 -37.38
N GLN A 178 -25.92 4.50 -36.56
CA GLN A 178 -25.26 3.21 -36.72
C GLN A 178 -25.93 2.22 -35.78
#